data_AF-A0A328D7Y1-F1
#
_entry.id   AF-A0A328D7Y1-F1
#
_cell.length_a   1.000
_cell.length_b   1.000
_cell.length_c   1.000
_cell.angle_alpha   90.00
_cell.angle_beta   90.00
_cell.angle_gamma   90.00
#
_symmetry.space_group_name_H-M   'P 1'
#
loop_
_entity.id
_entity.type
_entity.pdbx_description
1 polymer ?
#
loop_
_entity_poly.entity_id
_entity_poly.type
_entity_poly.pdbx_seq_one_letter_code
_entity_poly.pdbx_strand_id
1 'polypeptide(L)'
;MLSTTSPKLQSPYLCCPLKLSPSSSSQKLFKTHRSPASFPCIRADLDQDTIVAITVGVAGIAVGIGIPVFYETQINKAANRENTQPCFPCNGSGAQRCRFCVGTGTVTVELGGDEKEVSRCINCDGVGSMTCTTCQGSGIQPRYLDRREFKDDD
;
A
#
# COMPACT_ATOMS: atom_id res chain seq x y z
N MET A 1 -26.32 14.89 -46.42
CA MET A 1 -27.22 14.17 -45.51
C MET A 1 -26.47 12.97 -44.95
N LEU A 2 -26.01 13.05 -43.70
CA LEU A 2 -25.29 11.97 -43.01
C LEU A 2 -26.26 11.30 -42.03
N SER A 3 -26.36 9.97 -42.09
CA SER A 3 -27.11 9.17 -41.13
C SER A 3 -26.14 8.39 -40.25
N THR A 4 -26.23 8.65 -38.94
CA THR A 4 -25.51 7.96 -37.88
C THR A 4 -26.46 6.93 -37.24
N THR A 5 -26.04 5.68 -37.08
CA THR A 5 -26.80 4.65 -36.34
C THR A 5 -25.97 4.12 -35.16
N SER A 6 -26.55 4.18 -33.97
CA SER A 6 -26.02 3.63 -32.72
C SER A 6 -26.64 2.25 -32.46
N PRO A 7 -25.89 1.23 -31.97
CA PRO A 7 -26.48 -0.04 -31.59
C PRO A 7 -27.03 -0.02 -30.16
N LYS A 8 -28.27 -0.50 -30.00
CA LYS A 8 -28.98 -0.68 -28.74
C LYS A 8 -28.53 -1.96 -28.03
N LEU A 9 -28.28 -1.85 -26.73
CA LEU A 9 -28.03 -2.96 -25.81
C LEU A 9 -29.37 -3.65 -25.47
N GLN A 10 -29.46 -4.98 -25.60
CA GLN A 10 -30.62 -5.76 -25.14
C GLN A 10 -30.15 -7.02 -24.38
N SER A 11 -30.63 -7.15 -23.13
CA SER A 11 -30.33 -8.21 -22.17
C SER A 11 -31.52 -9.19 -22.07
N PRO A 12 -31.32 -10.53 -22.13
CA PRO A 12 -32.41 -11.50 -22.25
C PRO A 12 -32.66 -12.28 -20.95
N TYR A 13 -32.70 -11.63 -19.79
CA TYR A 13 -33.23 -12.27 -18.58
C TYR A 13 -34.47 -11.53 -18.13
N LEU A 14 -35.64 -12.09 -18.47
CA LEU A 14 -36.93 -12.02 -17.76
C LEU A 14 -38.03 -12.51 -18.71
N CYS A 15 -38.36 -13.80 -18.70
CA CYS A 15 -39.68 -14.28 -19.12
C CYS A 15 -39.92 -15.73 -18.64
N CYS A 16 -40.62 -15.86 -17.52
CA CYS A 16 -41.36 -17.08 -17.19
C CYS A 16 -42.86 -16.76 -17.28
N PRO A 17 -43.66 -17.61 -17.94
CA PRO A 17 -45.06 -17.77 -17.56
C PRO A 17 -45.33 -19.20 -17.10
N LEU A 18 -45.97 -19.27 -15.94
CA LEU A 18 -46.61 -20.45 -15.37
C LEU A 18 -47.63 -21.06 -16.33
N LYS A 19 -47.69 -22.40 -16.39
CA LYS A 19 -48.90 -23.11 -16.82
C LYS A 19 -49.07 -24.41 -16.03
N LEU A 20 -50.04 -24.38 -15.11
CA LEU A 20 -50.62 -25.56 -14.46
C LEU A 20 -51.68 -26.17 -15.39
N SER A 21 -51.73 -27.49 -15.51
CA SER A 21 -52.98 -28.27 -15.61
C SER A 21 -52.77 -29.76 -15.32
N PRO A 22 -53.78 -30.47 -14.76
CA PRO A 22 -53.66 -31.81 -14.18
C PRO A 22 -54.28 -32.91 -15.07
N SER A 23 -53.87 -34.17 -14.91
CA SER A 23 -54.68 -35.34 -15.33
C SER A 23 -54.26 -36.61 -14.60
N SER A 24 -55.24 -37.48 -14.43
CA SER A 24 -55.41 -38.48 -13.38
C SER A 24 -55.03 -39.92 -13.77
N SER A 25 -54.63 -40.68 -12.74
CA SER A 25 -54.93 -42.10 -12.48
C SER A 25 -54.32 -43.20 -13.38
N SER A 26 -53.46 -44.05 -12.79
CA SER A 26 -53.84 -45.43 -12.40
C SER A 26 -52.68 -46.21 -11.77
N GLN A 27 -52.92 -46.60 -10.50
CA GLN A 27 -52.50 -47.80 -9.77
C GLN A 27 -51.30 -48.64 -10.25
N LYS A 28 -50.32 -48.85 -9.35
CA LYS A 28 -50.05 -50.17 -8.74
C LYS A 28 -49.06 -50.04 -7.57
N LEU A 29 -49.49 -50.57 -6.43
CA LEU A 29 -48.69 -50.80 -5.22
C LEU A 29 -47.82 -52.06 -5.43
N PHE A 30 -46.75 -52.16 -4.63
CA PHE A 30 -45.85 -53.31 -4.40
C PHE A 30 -44.58 -53.42 -5.26
N LYS A 31 -43.47 -52.84 -4.79
CA LYS A 31 -42.38 -53.58 -4.13
C LYS A 31 -41.25 -52.63 -3.75
N THR A 32 -40.94 -52.62 -2.45
CA THR A 32 -39.77 -51.95 -1.88
C THR A 32 -38.51 -52.62 -2.41
N HIS A 33 -37.83 -52.00 -3.38
CA HIS A 33 -36.44 -52.33 -3.67
C HIS A 33 -35.61 -51.05 -3.46
N ARG A 34 -34.99 -50.97 -2.28
CA ARG A 34 -33.98 -49.93 -1.98
C ARG A 34 -32.86 -50.10 -3.02
N SER A 35 -32.78 -49.18 -3.96
CA SER A 35 -31.58 -48.99 -4.76
C SER A 35 -30.57 -48.22 -3.91
N PRO A 36 -29.29 -48.62 -3.86
CA PRO A 36 -28.29 -47.82 -3.15
C PRO A 36 -28.22 -46.43 -3.81
N ALA A 37 -28.10 -45.39 -2.99
CA ALA A 37 -27.81 -44.05 -3.49
C ALA A 37 -26.46 -44.09 -4.21
N SER A 38 -26.50 -44.17 -5.55
CA SER A 38 -25.32 -43.92 -6.37
C SER A 38 -24.97 -42.47 -6.16
N PHE A 39 -23.92 -42.20 -5.37
CA PHE A 39 -23.26 -40.91 -5.40
C PHE A 39 -22.96 -40.58 -6.86
N PRO A 40 -23.29 -39.37 -7.36
CA PRO A 40 -22.85 -38.99 -8.69
C PRO A 40 -21.32 -38.99 -8.66
N CYS A 41 -20.73 -39.96 -9.37
CA CYS A 41 -19.32 -39.93 -9.67
C CYS A 41 -19.11 -38.71 -10.58
N ILE A 42 -18.58 -37.62 -10.01
CA ILE A 42 -18.17 -36.44 -10.78
C ILE A 42 -16.98 -36.90 -11.63
N ARG A 43 -17.27 -37.49 -12.79
CA ARG A 43 -16.31 -37.55 -13.87
C ARG A 43 -16.26 -36.12 -14.42
N ALA A 44 -15.31 -35.36 -13.90
CA ALA A 44 -14.96 -34.06 -14.47
C ALA A 44 -14.33 -34.33 -15.83
N ASP A 45 -15.17 -34.42 -16.86
CA ASP A 45 -14.70 -34.37 -18.24
C ASP A 45 -14.25 -32.93 -18.48
N LEU A 46 -12.93 -32.74 -18.44
CA LEU A 46 -12.35 -31.40 -18.51
C LEU A 46 -12.37 -30.98 -19.97
N ASP A 47 -13.48 -30.37 -20.37
CA ASP A 47 -13.70 -29.89 -21.72
C ASP A 47 -12.71 -28.77 -22.07
N GLN A 48 -12.34 -28.69 -23.35
CA GLN A 48 -11.38 -27.73 -23.89
C GLN A 48 -11.76 -26.29 -23.49
N ASP A 49 -13.06 -25.97 -23.52
CA ASP A 49 -13.57 -24.63 -23.17
C ASP A 49 -13.39 -24.31 -21.68
N THR A 50 -13.48 -25.32 -20.81
CA THR A 50 -13.25 -25.16 -19.37
C THR A 50 -11.77 -24.88 -19.08
N ILE A 51 -10.86 -25.55 -19.81
CA ILE A 51 -9.41 -25.30 -19.68
C ILE A 51 -9.08 -23.88 -20.14
N VAL A 52 -9.63 -23.45 -21.28
CA VAL A 52 -9.44 -22.08 -21.80
C VAL A 52 -9.96 -21.04 -20.79
N ALA A 53 -11.13 -21.26 -20.20
CA ALA A 53 -11.69 -20.34 -19.20
C ALA A 53 -10.81 -20.20 -17.96
N ILE A 54 -10.32 -21.31 -17.41
CA ILE A 54 -9.45 -21.30 -16.23
C ILE A 54 -8.12 -20.61 -16.55
N THR A 55 -7.50 -20.92 -17.68
CA THR A 55 -6.21 -20.35 -18.06
C THR A 55 -6.29 -18.84 -18.28
N VAL A 56 -7.31 -18.35 -19.00
CA VAL A 56 -7.54 -16.91 -19.19
C VAL A 56 -7.83 -16.22 -17.86
N GLY A 57 -8.62 -16.85 -16.99
CA GLY A 57 -8.93 -16.31 -15.66
C GLY A 57 -7.68 -16.15 -14.79
N VAL A 58 -6.83 -17.18 -14.72
CA VAL A 58 -5.57 -17.14 -13.96
C VAL A 58 -4.59 -16.12 -14.55
N ALA A 59 -4.46 -16.08 -15.89
CA ALA A 59 -3.60 -15.11 -16.56
C ALA A 59 -4.05 -13.67 -16.29
N GLY A 60 -5.36 -13.40 -16.34
CA GLY A 60 -5.92 -12.08 -16.04
C GLY A 60 -5.63 -11.64 -14.60
N ILE A 61 -5.78 -12.53 -13.62
CA ILE A 61 -5.46 -12.24 -12.21
C ILE A 61 -3.96 -11.97 -12.03
N ALA A 62 -3.11 -12.81 -12.64
CA ALA A 62 -1.66 -12.64 -12.56
C ALA A 62 -1.20 -11.29 -13.14
N VAL A 63 -1.73 -10.90 -14.30
CA VAL A 63 -1.47 -9.59 -14.91
C VAL A 63 -2.01 -8.45 -14.04
N GLY A 64 -3.24 -8.60 -13.50
CA GLY A 64 -3.88 -7.60 -12.66
C GLY A 64 -3.13 -7.28 -11.36
N ILE A 65 -2.43 -8.27 -10.78
CA ILE A 65 -1.57 -8.07 -9.60
C ILE A 65 -0.14 -7.67 -10.02
N GLY A 66 0.37 -8.26 -11.09
CA GLY A 66 1.74 -8.05 -11.55
C GLY A 66 2.02 -6.61 -11.97
N ILE A 67 1.07 -5.93 -12.62
CA ILE A 67 1.23 -4.54 -13.05
C ILE A 67 1.43 -3.60 -11.85
N PRO A 68 0.53 -3.53 -10.85
CA PRO A 68 0.75 -2.72 -9.65
C PRO A 68 2.05 -3.06 -8.93
N VAL A 69 2.37 -4.35 -8.74
CA VAL A 69 3.60 -4.78 -8.06
C VAL A 69 4.86 -4.33 -8.82
N PHE A 70 4.86 -4.39 -10.15
CA PHE A 70 5.96 -3.92 -10.97
C PHE A 70 6.19 -2.40 -10.80
N TYR A 71 5.12 -1.60 -10.86
CA TYR A 71 5.23 -0.15 -10.68
C TYR A 71 5.67 0.22 -9.27
N GLU A 72 5.11 -0.41 -8.23
CA GLU A 72 5.56 -0.23 -6.85
C GLU A 72 7.04 -0.59 -6.68
N THR A 73 7.50 -1.66 -7.31
CA THR A 73 8.91 -2.07 -7.24
C THR A 73 9.83 -1.02 -7.89
N GLN A 74 9.45 -0.48 -9.05
CA GLN A 74 10.21 0.55 -9.75
C GLN A 74 10.27 1.85 -8.94
N ILE A 75 9.14 2.24 -8.32
CA ILE A 75 9.06 3.42 -7.45
C ILE A 75 9.94 3.22 -6.22
N ASN A 76 9.84 2.07 -5.55
CA ASN A 76 10.65 1.78 -4.37
C ASN A 76 12.14 1.76 -4.67
N LYS A 77 12.56 1.17 -5.80
CA LYS A 77 13.97 1.19 -6.21
C LYS A 77 14.48 2.61 -6.49
N ALA A 78 13.67 3.46 -7.11
CA ALA A 78 14.01 4.86 -7.31
C ALA A 78 14.02 5.66 -6.00
N ALA A 79 13.14 5.29 -5.06
CA ALA A 79 12.98 5.93 -3.75
C ALA A 79 14.02 5.49 -2.72
N ASN A 80 14.68 4.35 -2.90
CA ASN A 80 15.61 3.79 -1.91
C ASN A 80 17.09 3.96 -2.24
N ARG A 81 17.46 4.97 -3.04
CA ARG A 81 18.87 5.34 -3.23
C ARG A 81 19.52 5.62 -1.87
N GLU A 82 20.65 5.01 -1.54
CA GLU A 82 21.37 5.35 -0.31
C GLU A 82 21.71 6.85 -0.31
N ASN A 83 21.15 7.59 0.64
CA ASN A 83 21.46 9.01 0.82
C ASN A 83 22.35 9.13 2.04
N THR A 84 23.60 9.52 1.80
CA THR A 84 24.61 9.76 2.83
C THR A 84 24.97 11.24 2.94
N GLN A 85 24.24 12.12 2.25
CA GLN A 85 24.52 13.55 2.28
C GLN A 85 24.30 14.09 3.71
N PRO A 86 25.34 14.73 4.30
CA PRO A 86 25.21 15.27 5.64
C PRO A 86 24.19 16.41 5.64
N CYS A 87 23.34 16.44 6.65
CA CYS A 87 22.36 17.50 6.83
C CYS A 87 23.05 18.85 7.00
N PHE A 88 22.85 19.76 6.04
CA PHE A 88 23.53 21.05 5.97
C PHE A 88 23.48 21.86 7.28
N PRO A 89 22.32 22.07 7.94
CA PRO A 89 22.28 22.84 9.18
C PRO A 89 23.13 22.26 10.31
N CYS A 90 23.18 20.93 10.50
CA CYS A 90 23.88 20.29 11.62
C CYS A 90 25.20 19.64 11.22
N ASN A 91 25.62 19.81 9.98
CA ASN A 91 26.81 19.21 9.39
C ASN A 91 26.94 17.71 9.68
N GLY A 92 25.83 16.95 9.55
CA GLY A 92 25.84 15.51 9.79
C GLY A 92 25.67 15.08 11.25
N SER A 93 25.77 15.97 12.23
CA SER A 93 25.77 15.59 13.65
C SER A 93 24.40 15.16 14.20
N GLY A 94 23.31 15.52 13.52
CA GLY A 94 21.95 15.32 14.01
C GLY A 94 21.53 16.29 15.13
N ALA A 95 22.43 17.12 15.63
CA ALA A 95 22.18 18.04 16.74
C ALA A 95 22.62 19.48 16.40
N GLN A 96 22.01 20.44 17.07
CA GLN A 96 22.34 21.86 17.00
C GLN A 96 22.79 22.33 18.36
N ARG A 97 23.85 23.14 18.40
CA ARG A 97 24.26 23.79 19.66
C ARG A 97 23.10 24.65 20.17
N CYS A 98 22.72 24.48 21.43
CA CYS A 98 21.65 25.28 22.01
C CYS A 98 22.07 26.75 22.00
N ARG A 99 21.32 27.57 21.27
CA ARG A 99 21.64 28.99 21.07
C ARG A 99 21.40 29.84 22.32
N PHE A 100 20.59 29.32 23.26
CA PHE A 100 20.21 30.01 24.48
C PHE A 100 21.31 30.01 25.54
N CYS A 101 21.91 28.85 25.79
CA CYS A 101 23.07 28.70 26.69
C CYS A 101 24.40 28.67 25.93
N VAL A 102 24.37 28.86 24.61
CA VAL A 102 25.55 28.70 23.74
C VAL A 102 26.30 27.42 24.08
N GLY A 103 25.60 26.30 24.25
CA GLY A 103 26.19 24.99 24.53
C GLY A 103 26.71 24.72 25.93
N THR A 104 26.58 25.64 26.90
CA THR A 104 27.02 25.40 28.29
C THR A 104 26.04 24.56 29.09
N GLY A 105 24.77 24.48 28.67
CA GLY A 105 23.69 23.86 29.43
C GLY A 105 23.17 24.70 30.60
N THR A 106 23.72 25.89 30.84
CA THR A 106 23.32 26.77 31.93
C THR A 106 23.09 28.20 31.45
N VAL A 107 22.23 28.94 32.14
CA VAL A 107 21.99 30.37 31.91
C VAL A 107 22.36 31.11 33.18
N THR A 108 23.23 32.11 33.04
CA THR A 108 23.70 32.94 34.15
C THR A 108 23.01 34.30 34.09
N VAL A 109 22.35 34.69 35.17
CA VAL A 109 21.72 36.02 35.32
C VAL A 109 22.48 36.78 36.39
N GLU A 110 22.87 38.02 36.10
CA GLU A 110 23.49 38.91 37.07
C GLU A 110 22.39 39.70 37.78
N LEU A 111 22.27 39.53 39.10
CA LEU A 111 21.23 40.15 39.92
C LEU A 111 21.65 41.52 40.49
N GLY A 112 22.91 41.92 40.26
CA GLY A 112 23.55 43.11 40.85
C GLY A 112 24.36 42.77 42.09
N GLY A 113 25.30 43.65 42.47
CA GLY A 113 26.13 43.44 43.67
C GLY A 113 27.06 42.23 43.61
N ASP A 114 27.61 41.91 42.42
CA ASP A 114 28.45 40.74 42.14
C ASP A 114 27.76 39.37 42.33
N GLU A 115 26.46 39.34 42.62
CA GLU A 115 25.68 38.12 42.72
C GLU A 115 25.26 37.61 41.34
N LYS A 116 25.61 36.35 41.06
CA LYS A 116 25.22 35.64 39.83
C LYS A 116 24.42 34.42 40.18
N GLU A 117 23.23 34.29 39.59
CA GLU A 117 22.43 33.08 39.68
C GLU A 117 22.64 32.24 38.43
N VAL A 118 23.01 30.98 38.64
CA VAL A 118 23.24 30.01 37.57
C VAL A 118 22.10 29.01 37.60
N SER A 119 21.30 29.01 36.54
CA SER A 119 20.19 28.08 36.37
C SER A 119 20.46 27.11 35.23
N ARG A 120 19.79 25.95 35.27
CA ARG A 120 19.75 25.02 34.13
C ARG A 120 19.07 25.70 32.96
N CYS A 121 19.65 25.59 31.76
CA CYS A 121 19.05 26.14 30.55
C CYS A 121 17.77 25.40 30.20
N ILE A 122 16.62 26.05 30.41
CA ILE A 122 15.29 25.51 30.11
C ILE A 122 15.09 25.16 28.64
N ASN A 123 15.78 25.86 27.73
CA ASN A 123 15.61 25.63 26.30
C ASN A 123 16.21 24.28 25.83
N CYS A 124 17.15 23.71 26.59
CA CYS A 124 17.78 22.44 26.25
C CYS A 124 17.85 21.46 27.43
N ASP A 125 17.08 21.73 28.48
CA ASP A 125 17.08 20.95 29.73
C ASP A 125 18.48 20.67 30.31
N GLY A 126 19.41 21.59 30.06
CA GLY A 126 20.80 21.48 30.49
C GLY A 126 21.73 20.62 29.62
N VAL A 127 21.25 20.09 28.48
CA VAL A 127 22.07 19.27 27.57
C VAL A 127 23.10 20.10 26.81
N GLY A 128 22.81 21.36 26.51
CA GLY A 128 23.67 22.23 25.69
C GLY A 128 23.49 22.03 24.18
N SER A 129 22.67 21.08 23.75
CA SER A 129 22.31 20.88 22.34
C SER A 129 20.86 20.47 22.18
N MET A 130 20.30 20.75 21.01
CA MET A 130 18.94 20.39 20.61
C MET A 130 18.99 19.45 19.41
N THR A 131 18.04 18.53 19.30
CA THR A 131 17.88 17.73 18.08
C THR A 131 17.70 18.67 16.88
N CYS A 132 18.45 18.42 15.80
CA CYS A 132 18.28 19.18 14.58
C CYS A 132 16.91 18.86 13.98
N THR A 133 16.05 19.87 13.90
CA THR A 133 14.67 19.73 13.39
C THR A 133 14.62 19.40 11.91
N THR A 134 15.63 19.82 11.13
CA THR A 134 15.72 19.57 9.69
C THR A 134 15.91 18.07 9.37
N CYS A 135 16.77 17.38 10.11
CA CYS A 135 17.03 15.94 9.92
C CYS A 135 16.41 15.06 11.01
N GLN A 136 15.67 15.64 11.95
CA GLN A 136 15.07 14.95 13.09
C GLN A 136 16.06 14.05 13.84
N GLY A 137 17.30 14.51 14.02
CA GLY A 137 18.34 13.75 14.70
C GLY A 137 19.14 12.75 13.85
N SER A 138 18.71 12.44 12.62
CA SER A 138 19.41 11.46 11.77
C SER A 138 20.78 11.90 11.29
N GLY A 139 21.03 13.22 11.21
CA GLY A 139 22.22 13.77 10.59
C GLY A 139 22.21 13.72 9.06
N ILE A 140 21.20 13.10 8.44
CA ILE A 140 21.12 12.95 6.99
C ILE A 140 20.18 14.01 6.40
N GLN A 141 20.59 14.61 5.28
CA GLN A 141 19.79 15.60 4.57
C GLN A 141 18.51 14.95 4.02
N PRO A 142 17.31 15.53 4.22
CA PRO A 142 16.10 14.99 3.62
C PRO A 142 16.21 14.89 2.10
N ARG A 143 15.70 13.80 1.51
CA ARG A 143 15.84 13.47 0.07
C ARG A 143 15.34 14.56 -0.88
N TYR A 144 14.43 15.43 -0.46
CA TYR A 144 13.95 16.55 -1.29
C TYR A 144 15.00 17.67 -1.46
N LEU A 145 16.05 17.70 -0.63
CA LEU A 145 17.21 18.60 -0.75
C LEU A 145 18.48 17.86 -1.19
N ASP A 146 18.38 16.57 -1.50
CA ASP A 146 19.53 15.77 -1.88
C ASP A 146 20.06 16.24 -3.23
N ARG A 147 21.36 16.59 -3.27
CA ARG A 147 22.00 17.08 -4.49
C ARG A 147 22.35 15.88 -5.34
N ARG A 148 21.67 15.72 -6.48
CA ARG A 148 22.00 14.67 -7.46
C ARG A 148 23.42 14.90 -7.99
N GLU A 149 24.36 14.13 -7.48
CA GLU A 149 25.66 13.95 -8.13
C GLU A 149 25.48 12.88 -9.22
N PHE A 150 25.55 13.31 -10.47
CA PHE A 150 25.76 12.38 -11.57
C PHE A 150 27.24 12.00 -11.51
N LYS A 151 27.55 10.75 -11.15
CA LYS A 151 28.87 10.21 -11.45
C LYS A 151 28.91 10.07 -12.96
N ASP A 152 29.80 10.80 -13.60
CA ASP A 152 30.18 10.53 -14.97
C ASP A 152 30.97 9.22 -14.94
N ASP A 153 30.45 8.17 -15.57
CA ASP A 153 31.17 6.92 -15.75
C ASP A 153 32.24 7.14 -16.84
N ASP A 154 33.53 7.04 -16.48
CA ASP A 154 34.69 7.03 -17.39
C ASP A 154 34.85 5.67 -18.13
#